data_AF-A0A9N8VKK5-F1
#
_entry.id   AF-A0A9N8VKK5-F1
#
_cell.length_a   1.000
_cell.length_b   1.000
_cell.length_c   1.000
_cell.angle_alpha   90.00
_cell.angle_beta   90.00
_cell.angle_gamma   90.00
#
_symmetry.space_group_name_H-M   'P 1'
#
loop_
_entity.id
_entity.type
_entity.pdbx_description
1 polymer ?
#
loop_
_entity_poly.entity_id
_entity_poly.type
_entity_poly.pdbx_seq_one_letter_code
_entity_poly.pdbx_strand_id
1 'polypeptide(L)'
;MKVKKYSTSNWKKHDLHPKTADEKTIEWIFLVDLLNFSFWSDLDKDTDISENQKFSITFKNQQYTGYWSLCAAINRSIEEGIPITTPSFYGSETALSDQVIQHIFRSSSPNSQIPLLKERIECIREAGKVLTTKFDGSFINCIKTSNKSCINLLKIIVDNFPCFRDETMFLGKKVYLYKRAQILIADIWACFEGKGYGEFKDIDEITMFADYRVPQALHHLGAIKYSDNLIKTLERHELLEYGSRLEVEIRGCSIWAVELLRREIKRMAERENGQDMIPVLNAIILDFFIWDFAKEHTNELEVEIHRTR
;
A
#
# COMPACT_ATOMS: atom_id res chain seq x y z
N MET A 1 13.82 -1.48 15.56
CA MET A 1 12.50 -1.17 16.16
C MET A 1 12.58 -0.60 17.59
N LYS A 2 13.19 -1.29 18.58
CA LYS A 2 13.31 -0.80 19.97
C LYS A 2 13.91 0.62 20.06
N VAL A 3 15.06 0.85 19.40
CA VAL A 3 15.74 2.16 19.36
C VAL A 3 14.88 3.27 18.77
N LYS A 4 14.20 3.01 17.64
CA LYS A 4 13.31 3.98 16.96
C LYS A 4 11.93 4.13 17.64
N LYS A 5 11.63 3.37 18.71
CA LYS A 5 10.32 3.32 19.39
C LYS A 5 9.16 3.22 18.38
N TYR A 6 9.29 2.32 17.41
CA TYR A 6 8.35 2.20 16.30
C TYR A 6 6.95 1.78 16.79
N SER A 7 5.90 2.45 16.33
CA SER A 7 4.51 2.19 16.74
C SER A 7 3.51 2.66 15.68
N THR A 8 2.23 2.32 15.86
CA THR A 8 1.11 2.78 15.02
C THR A 8 1.05 4.30 14.87
N SER A 9 1.46 5.05 15.90
CA SER A 9 1.50 6.51 15.87
C SER A 9 2.42 7.08 14.78
N ASN A 10 3.38 6.29 14.27
CA ASN A 10 4.25 6.69 13.18
C ASN A 10 3.48 6.98 11.88
N TRP A 11 2.37 6.28 11.64
CA TRP A 11 1.55 6.52 10.46
C TRP A 11 1.10 7.98 10.37
N LYS A 12 0.68 8.58 11.50
CA LYS A 12 0.25 9.99 11.55
C LYS A 12 1.37 11.01 11.40
N LYS A 13 2.63 10.60 11.58
CA LYS A 13 3.77 11.53 11.57
C LYS A 13 4.03 12.10 10.18
N HIS A 14 3.74 11.36 9.11
CA HIS A 14 4.01 11.84 7.76
C HIS A 14 3.09 13.02 7.39
N ASP A 15 3.65 14.12 6.88
CA ASP A 15 2.93 15.38 6.64
C ASP A 15 1.75 15.27 5.68
N LEU A 16 1.81 14.31 4.75
CA LEU A 16 0.74 14.06 3.77
C LEU A 16 -0.41 13.21 4.30
N HIS A 17 -0.28 12.56 5.45
CA HIS A 17 -1.40 11.81 6.04
C HIS A 17 -2.33 12.76 6.81
N PRO A 18 -3.66 12.51 6.81
CA PRO A 18 -4.60 13.24 7.64
C PRO A 18 -4.20 13.21 9.12
N LYS A 19 -4.37 14.35 9.79
CA LYS A 19 -3.95 14.53 11.20
C LYS A 19 -5.05 14.23 12.20
N THR A 20 -6.28 14.03 11.74
CA THR A 20 -7.44 13.62 12.54
C THR A 20 -7.79 12.17 12.28
N ALA A 21 -8.37 11.50 13.28
CA ALA A 21 -8.93 10.16 13.15
C ALA A 21 -10.47 10.27 13.14
N ASP A 22 -11.02 10.67 12.00
CA ASP A 22 -12.45 10.89 11.80
C ASP A 22 -12.96 10.20 10.52
N GLU A 23 -14.25 10.36 10.26
CA GLU A 23 -14.93 9.76 9.11
C GLU A 23 -14.37 10.23 7.76
N LYS A 24 -13.91 11.48 7.65
CA LYS A 24 -13.30 11.99 6.41
C LYS A 24 -11.94 11.35 6.18
N THR A 25 -11.19 11.09 7.25
CA THR A 25 -9.92 10.36 7.16
C THR A 25 -10.12 8.93 6.65
N ILE A 26 -11.20 8.26 7.02
CA ILE A 26 -11.50 6.91 6.49
C ILE A 26 -11.74 6.94 4.99
N GLU A 27 -12.53 7.90 4.49
CA GLU A 27 -12.78 8.03 3.05
C GLU A 27 -11.51 8.39 2.27
N TRP A 28 -10.63 9.19 2.89
CA TRP A 28 -9.30 9.49 2.33
C TRP A 28 -8.43 8.23 2.27
N ILE A 29 -8.34 7.45 3.35
CA ILE A 29 -7.55 6.20 3.40
C ILE A 29 -8.07 5.23 2.35
N PHE A 30 -9.40 5.03 2.29
CA PHE A 30 -10.02 4.14 1.31
C PHE A 30 -9.62 4.51 -0.12
N LEU A 31 -9.71 5.79 -0.50
CA LEU A 31 -9.36 6.23 -1.85
C LEU A 31 -7.86 6.08 -2.14
N VAL A 32 -6.99 6.41 -1.18
CA VAL A 32 -5.54 6.28 -1.37
C VAL A 32 -5.13 4.82 -1.54
N ASP A 33 -5.65 3.93 -0.69
CA ASP A 33 -5.31 2.51 -0.76
C ASP A 33 -5.95 1.77 -1.94
N LEU A 34 -7.13 2.21 -2.37
CA LEU A 34 -7.71 1.82 -3.66
C LEU A 34 -6.73 2.11 -4.81
N LEU A 35 -6.02 3.24 -4.74
CA LEU A 35 -5.09 3.70 -5.76
C LEU A 35 -3.62 3.34 -5.49
N ASN A 36 -3.33 2.54 -4.46
CA ASN A 36 -1.98 2.22 -4.00
C ASN A 36 -1.32 1.09 -4.82
N PHE A 37 -1.10 1.35 -6.10
CA PHE A 37 -0.47 0.43 -7.05
C PHE A 37 0.34 1.18 -8.11
N SER A 38 1.40 0.54 -8.63
CA SER A 38 2.22 0.97 -9.78
C SER A 38 2.59 2.47 -9.79
N PHE A 39 3.67 2.83 -9.10
CA PHE A 39 4.20 4.21 -9.06
C PHE A 39 5.48 4.41 -9.87
N TRP A 40 5.92 3.38 -10.59
CA TRP A 40 7.07 3.44 -11.47
C TRP A 40 6.59 3.46 -12.93
N SER A 41 7.32 4.16 -13.78
CA SER A 41 7.00 4.31 -15.20
C SER A 41 7.87 3.42 -16.09
N ASP A 42 7.49 3.20 -17.36
CA ASP A 42 8.40 2.54 -18.31
C ASP A 42 9.67 3.36 -18.58
N LEU A 43 9.61 4.67 -18.35
CA LEU A 43 10.76 5.58 -18.40
C LEU A 43 11.74 5.32 -17.24
N ASP A 44 11.32 4.65 -16.17
CA ASP A 44 12.21 4.31 -15.05
C ASP A 44 13.09 3.07 -15.37
N LYS A 45 13.05 2.57 -16.62
CA LYS A 45 13.91 1.49 -17.14
C LYS A 45 15.22 2.03 -17.73
N ASP A 46 15.26 3.29 -18.17
CA ASP A 46 16.47 3.89 -18.73
C ASP A 46 17.31 4.52 -17.62
N THR A 47 18.55 4.06 -17.48
CA THR A 47 19.54 4.60 -16.53
C THR A 47 19.95 6.04 -16.85
N ASP A 48 19.62 6.54 -18.05
CA ASP A 48 19.91 7.90 -18.53
C ASP A 48 18.78 8.91 -18.25
N ILE A 49 17.66 8.46 -17.67
CA ILE A 49 16.53 9.33 -17.35
C ILE A 49 16.77 10.02 -16.01
N SER A 50 17.07 11.32 -16.06
CA SER A 50 17.21 12.17 -14.88
C SER A 50 15.94 12.09 -14.01
N GLU A 51 16.07 12.19 -12.67
CA GLU A 51 14.94 12.21 -11.73
C GLU A 51 13.82 13.18 -12.13
N ASN A 52 14.17 14.24 -12.87
CA ASN A 52 13.30 15.30 -13.37
C ASN A 52 12.23 14.81 -14.37
N GLN A 53 12.37 13.60 -14.91
CA GLN A 53 11.42 13.00 -15.86
C GLN A 53 10.48 11.96 -15.23
N LYS A 54 10.69 11.58 -13.96
CA LYS A 54 9.79 10.66 -13.25
C LYS A 54 8.46 11.33 -12.95
N PHE A 55 7.39 10.54 -12.86
CA PHE A 55 6.10 11.05 -12.39
C PHE A 55 6.26 11.65 -10.99
N SER A 56 5.85 12.90 -10.84
CA SER A 56 6.02 13.64 -9.59
C SER A 56 4.88 14.63 -9.39
N ILE A 57 4.59 14.96 -8.13
CA ILE A 57 3.56 15.93 -7.76
C ILE A 57 4.18 16.94 -6.81
N THR A 58 4.15 18.21 -7.19
CA THR A 58 4.45 19.33 -6.31
C THR A 58 3.21 19.72 -5.51
N PHE A 59 3.35 19.74 -4.19
CA PHE A 59 2.34 20.16 -3.23
C PHE A 59 3.02 20.92 -2.09
N LYS A 60 2.49 22.09 -1.70
CA LYS A 60 3.07 22.97 -0.67
C LYS A 60 4.57 23.24 -0.84
N ASN A 61 4.98 23.55 -2.08
CA ASN A 61 6.37 23.82 -2.47
C ASN A 61 7.35 22.65 -2.29
N GLN A 62 6.84 21.43 -2.09
CA GLN A 62 7.65 20.21 -2.03
C GLN A 62 7.24 19.25 -3.15
N GLN A 63 8.23 18.66 -3.81
CA GLN A 63 8.01 17.66 -4.84
C GLN A 63 7.99 16.26 -4.23
N TYR A 64 7.01 15.45 -4.62
CA TYR A 64 6.81 14.09 -4.15
C TYR A 64 6.82 13.10 -5.32
N THR A 65 7.40 11.92 -5.10
CA THR A 65 7.46 10.79 -6.05
C THR A 65 6.95 9.51 -5.39
N GLY A 66 6.75 8.45 -6.17
CA GLY A 66 6.29 7.15 -5.64
C GLY A 66 4.90 7.26 -4.98
N TYR A 67 4.69 6.49 -3.91
CA TYR A 67 3.46 6.54 -3.11
C TYR A 67 3.10 7.95 -2.61
N TRP A 68 4.11 8.76 -2.25
CA TRP A 68 3.87 10.10 -1.73
C TRP A 68 3.31 11.07 -2.77
N SER A 69 3.58 10.83 -4.06
CA SER A 69 2.97 11.61 -5.14
C SER A 69 1.45 11.40 -5.21
N LEU A 70 0.95 10.19 -4.92
CA LEU A 70 -0.48 9.91 -4.84
C LEU A 70 -1.13 10.67 -3.68
N CYS A 71 -0.56 10.57 -2.48
CA CYS A 71 -1.06 11.31 -1.31
C CYS A 71 -1.09 12.82 -1.58
N ALA A 72 -0.03 13.35 -2.20
CA ALA A 72 0.06 14.76 -2.57
C ALA A 72 -1.00 15.15 -3.60
N ALA A 73 -1.28 14.32 -4.61
CA ALA A 73 -2.32 14.57 -5.61
C ALA A 73 -3.72 14.63 -4.99
N ILE A 74 -4.05 13.68 -4.10
CA ILE A 74 -5.33 13.67 -3.38
C ILE A 74 -5.46 14.92 -2.50
N ASN A 75 -4.45 15.23 -1.67
CA ASN A 75 -4.49 16.41 -0.82
C ASN A 75 -4.59 17.72 -1.61
N ARG A 76 -3.84 17.84 -2.71
CA ARG A 76 -3.91 18.99 -3.61
C ARG A 76 -5.32 19.16 -4.17
N SER A 77 -5.95 18.09 -4.65
CA SER A 77 -7.30 18.18 -5.20
C SER A 77 -8.35 18.58 -4.16
N ILE A 78 -8.19 18.15 -2.90
CA ILE A 78 -9.05 18.58 -1.80
C ILE A 78 -8.86 20.07 -1.50
N GLU A 79 -7.62 20.57 -1.48
CA GLU A 79 -7.34 22.01 -1.31
C GLU A 79 -7.83 22.86 -2.50
N GLU A 80 -7.89 22.29 -3.70
CA GLU A 80 -8.48 22.88 -4.90
C GLU A 80 -10.03 22.83 -4.90
N GLY A 81 -10.65 22.29 -3.84
CA GLY A 81 -12.10 22.24 -3.67
C GLY A 81 -12.79 21.09 -4.41
N ILE A 82 -12.03 20.10 -4.92
CA ILE A 82 -12.58 18.92 -5.57
C ILE A 82 -12.94 17.89 -4.49
N PRO A 83 -14.21 17.44 -4.37
CA PRO A 83 -14.65 16.47 -3.37
C PRO A 83 -14.26 15.03 -3.77
N ILE A 84 -12.97 14.81 -4.04
CA ILE A 84 -12.44 13.57 -4.62
C ILE A 84 -12.62 12.33 -3.73
N THR A 85 -12.84 12.52 -2.42
CA THR A 85 -13.10 11.44 -1.45
C THR A 85 -14.58 11.09 -1.30
N THR A 86 -15.48 11.73 -2.06
CA THR A 86 -16.93 11.48 -1.96
C THR A 86 -17.39 10.41 -2.96
N PRO A 87 -17.90 9.23 -2.54
CA PRO A 87 -18.20 8.13 -3.45
C PRO A 87 -19.20 8.42 -4.56
N SER A 88 -20.22 9.23 -4.28
CA SER A 88 -21.19 9.66 -5.31
C SER A 88 -20.58 10.61 -6.35
N PHE A 89 -19.53 11.34 -5.98
CA PHE A 89 -18.82 12.23 -6.89
C PHE A 89 -17.89 11.43 -7.79
N TYR A 90 -16.98 10.65 -7.20
CA TYR A 90 -15.99 9.92 -7.98
C TYR A 90 -16.56 8.69 -8.71
N GLY A 91 -17.69 8.15 -8.25
CA GLY A 91 -18.45 7.11 -8.94
C GLY A 91 -19.22 7.59 -10.19
N SER A 92 -19.33 8.90 -10.42
CA SER A 92 -20.11 9.49 -11.51
C SER A 92 -19.23 10.13 -12.57
N GLU A 93 -19.34 9.66 -13.83
CA GLU A 93 -18.65 10.26 -14.98
C GLU A 93 -19.11 11.69 -15.28
N THR A 94 -20.34 12.05 -14.89
CA THR A 94 -20.87 13.41 -15.08
C THR A 94 -20.40 14.37 -14.00
N ALA A 95 -20.26 13.90 -12.75
CA ALA A 95 -19.84 14.74 -11.63
C ALA A 95 -18.32 14.94 -11.62
N LEU A 96 -17.56 13.88 -11.89
CA LEU A 96 -16.12 13.90 -12.02
C LEU A 96 -15.76 13.30 -13.37
N SER A 97 -15.36 14.09 -14.37
CA SER A 97 -14.99 13.54 -15.68
C SER A 97 -13.57 12.97 -15.68
N ASP A 98 -13.25 12.14 -16.67
CA ASP A 98 -11.91 11.56 -16.82
C ASP A 98 -10.85 12.64 -17.05
N GLN A 99 -11.20 13.76 -17.71
CA GLN A 99 -10.30 14.91 -17.85
C GLN A 99 -10.00 15.57 -16.49
N VAL A 100 -10.97 15.61 -15.58
CA VAL A 100 -10.75 16.13 -14.22
C VAL A 100 -9.87 15.16 -13.43
N ILE A 101 -10.05 13.84 -13.58
CA ILE A 101 -9.17 12.84 -12.96
C ILE A 101 -7.73 12.97 -13.49
N GLN A 102 -7.57 13.12 -14.80
CA GLN A 102 -6.28 13.39 -15.43
C GLN A 102 -5.65 14.69 -14.88
N HIS A 103 -6.46 15.73 -14.65
CA HIS A 103 -6.01 16.98 -14.05
C HIS A 103 -5.59 16.81 -12.58
N ILE A 104 -6.31 16.01 -11.78
CA ILE A 104 -5.94 15.71 -10.39
C ILE A 104 -4.54 15.08 -10.34
N PHE A 105 -4.29 14.10 -11.21
CA PHE A 105 -3.02 13.39 -11.32
C PHE A 105 -2.02 14.03 -12.29
N ARG A 106 -2.18 15.30 -12.66
CA ARG A 106 -1.23 16.00 -13.54
C ARG A 106 0.15 16.07 -12.87
N SER A 107 1.16 15.60 -13.59
CA SER A 107 2.55 15.61 -13.12
C SER A 107 3.13 17.02 -13.10
N SER A 108 4.05 17.25 -12.17
CA SER A 108 4.92 18.42 -12.14
C SER A 108 6.12 18.27 -13.05
N SER A 109 6.47 17.04 -13.43
CA SER A 109 7.54 16.74 -14.37
C SER A 109 7.03 16.76 -15.81
N PRO A 110 7.66 17.54 -16.72
CA PRO A 110 7.27 17.57 -18.14
C PRO A 110 7.30 16.17 -18.75
N ASN A 111 6.31 15.86 -19.61
CA ASN A 111 6.21 14.60 -20.35
C ASN A 111 6.02 13.31 -19.51
N SER A 112 5.72 13.44 -18.22
CA SER A 112 5.37 12.29 -17.37
C SER A 112 3.88 12.28 -17.03
N GLN A 113 3.32 11.09 -16.94
CA GLN A 113 1.93 10.85 -16.56
C GLN A 113 1.88 9.82 -15.44
N ILE A 114 0.81 9.85 -14.66
CA ILE A 114 0.62 8.81 -13.65
C ILE A 114 0.53 7.45 -14.35
N PRO A 115 1.30 6.44 -13.90
CA PRO A 115 1.19 5.10 -14.47
C PRO A 115 -0.23 4.55 -14.28
N LEU A 116 -0.72 3.83 -15.29
CA LEU A 116 -2.01 3.12 -15.26
C LEU A 116 -3.21 4.04 -14.97
N LEU A 117 -3.24 5.25 -15.57
CA LEU A 117 -4.33 6.23 -15.37
C LEU A 117 -5.71 5.62 -15.67
N LYS A 118 -5.83 4.83 -16.75
CA LYS A 118 -7.10 4.21 -17.14
C LYS A 118 -7.61 3.25 -16.08
N GLU A 119 -6.74 2.38 -15.59
CA GLU A 119 -7.03 1.39 -14.55
C GLU A 119 -7.38 2.08 -13.22
N ARG A 120 -6.73 3.21 -12.91
CA ARG A 120 -7.09 4.04 -11.74
C ARG A 120 -8.49 4.61 -11.87
N ILE A 121 -8.87 5.13 -13.04
CA ILE A 121 -10.22 5.61 -13.30
C ILE A 121 -11.22 4.47 -13.12
N GLU A 122 -10.97 3.30 -13.72
CA GLU A 122 -11.81 2.11 -13.60
C GLU A 122 -12.01 1.71 -12.12
N CYS A 123 -10.94 1.68 -11.32
CA CYS A 123 -11.01 1.39 -9.88
C CYS A 123 -11.87 2.41 -9.12
N ILE A 124 -11.69 3.71 -9.39
CA ILE A 124 -12.46 4.79 -8.76
C ILE A 124 -13.96 4.65 -9.09
N ARG A 125 -14.30 4.41 -10.37
CA ARG A 125 -15.70 4.25 -10.79
C ARG A 125 -16.34 3.03 -10.16
N GLU A 126 -15.64 1.89 -10.17
CA GLU A 126 -16.08 0.66 -9.54
C GLU A 126 -16.38 0.89 -8.06
N ALA A 127 -15.42 1.44 -7.32
CA ALA A 127 -15.56 1.67 -5.90
C ALA A 127 -16.71 2.65 -5.58
N GLY A 128 -16.83 3.74 -6.33
CA GLY A 128 -17.88 4.73 -6.12
C GLY A 128 -19.28 4.14 -6.35
N LYS A 129 -19.44 3.34 -7.41
CA LYS A 129 -20.68 2.61 -7.68
C LYS A 129 -21.00 1.60 -6.58
N VAL A 130 -20.02 0.82 -6.13
CA VAL A 130 -20.22 -0.18 -5.07
C VAL A 130 -20.65 0.49 -3.77
N LEU A 131 -19.95 1.55 -3.35
CA LEU A 131 -20.27 2.25 -2.11
C LEU A 131 -21.65 2.91 -2.16
N THR A 132 -21.98 3.60 -3.24
CA THR A 132 -23.29 4.26 -3.38
C THR A 132 -24.46 3.27 -3.45
N THR A 133 -24.27 2.08 -4.03
CA THR A 133 -25.35 1.11 -4.21
C THR A 133 -25.52 0.14 -3.03
N LYS A 134 -24.44 -0.19 -2.32
CA LYS A 134 -24.46 -1.25 -1.28
C LYS A 134 -24.14 -0.78 0.13
N PHE A 135 -23.51 0.40 0.28
CA PHE A 135 -22.96 0.85 1.55
C PHE A 135 -23.32 2.32 1.83
N ASP A 136 -24.49 2.76 1.37
CA ASP A 136 -25.04 4.12 1.56
C ASP A 136 -24.05 5.26 1.27
N GLY A 137 -23.17 5.04 0.29
CA GLY A 137 -22.20 6.05 -0.16
C GLY A 137 -21.04 6.30 0.79
N SER A 138 -20.68 5.36 1.67
CA SER A 138 -19.53 5.51 2.58
C SER A 138 -18.84 4.19 2.91
N PHE A 139 -17.49 4.19 2.88
CA PHE A 139 -16.71 3.00 3.26
C PHE A 139 -16.82 2.67 4.75
N ILE A 140 -17.21 3.63 5.58
CA ILE A 140 -17.47 3.44 7.01
C ILE A 140 -18.51 2.35 7.24
N ASN A 141 -19.49 2.20 6.35
CA ASN A 141 -20.50 1.16 6.46
C ASN A 141 -19.92 -0.24 6.21
N CYS A 142 -18.85 -0.38 5.41
CA CYS A 142 -18.07 -1.62 5.32
C CYS A 142 -17.41 -1.94 6.68
N ILE A 143 -16.79 -0.95 7.31
CA ILE A 143 -16.13 -1.10 8.62
C ILE A 143 -17.14 -1.49 9.70
N LYS A 144 -18.29 -0.80 9.78
CA LYS A 144 -19.37 -1.12 10.73
C LYS A 144 -19.88 -2.55 10.52
N THR A 145 -20.08 -2.95 9.27
CA THR A 145 -20.54 -4.30 8.91
C THR A 145 -19.54 -5.40 9.28
N SER A 146 -18.24 -5.09 9.32
CA SER A 146 -17.20 -6.05 9.73
C SER A 146 -17.30 -6.49 11.20
N ASN A 147 -18.02 -5.72 12.03
CA ASN A 147 -18.22 -5.97 13.46
C ASN A 147 -16.89 -6.15 14.23
N LYS A 148 -15.95 -5.21 14.02
CA LYS A 148 -14.62 -5.20 14.66
C LYS A 148 -13.78 -6.44 14.36
N SER A 149 -13.94 -7.04 13.17
CA SER A 149 -13.09 -8.11 12.67
C SER A 149 -12.41 -7.70 11.37
N CYS A 150 -11.07 -7.70 11.37
CA CYS A 150 -10.26 -7.41 10.20
C CYS A 150 -10.48 -8.47 9.10
N ILE A 151 -10.68 -9.74 9.46
CA ILE A 151 -10.94 -10.82 8.51
C ILE A 151 -12.32 -10.64 7.85
N ASN A 152 -13.33 -10.25 8.61
CA ASN A 152 -14.62 -9.90 8.04
C ASN A 152 -14.53 -8.68 7.14
N LEU A 153 -13.77 -7.65 7.53
CA LEU A 153 -13.55 -6.47 6.69
C LEU A 153 -12.82 -6.83 5.39
N LEU A 154 -11.77 -7.66 5.47
CA LEU A 154 -11.05 -8.18 4.32
C LEU A 154 -11.99 -8.90 3.36
N LYS A 155 -12.84 -9.78 3.89
CA LYS A 155 -13.87 -10.47 3.10
C LYS A 155 -14.84 -9.50 2.43
N ILE A 156 -15.36 -8.51 3.16
CA ILE A 156 -16.25 -7.48 2.61
C ILE A 156 -15.56 -6.74 1.45
N ILE A 157 -14.28 -6.38 1.62
CA ILE A 157 -13.49 -5.69 0.59
C ILE A 157 -13.37 -6.56 -0.66
N VAL A 158 -12.86 -7.79 -0.55
CA VAL A 158 -12.61 -8.64 -1.73
C VAL A 158 -13.91 -9.11 -2.41
N ASP A 159 -14.98 -9.32 -1.65
CA ASP A 159 -16.27 -9.75 -2.21
C ASP A 159 -16.93 -8.62 -3.02
N ASN A 160 -16.75 -7.35 -2.63
CA ASN A 160 -17.47 -6.22 -3.21
C ASN A 160 -16.66 -5.34 -4.15
N PHE A 161 -15.34 -5.30 -4.02
CA PHE A 161 -14.46 -4.44 -4.81
C PHE A 161 -13.45 -5.30 -5.59
N PRO A 162 -13.81 -5.79 -6.79
CA PRO A 162 -12.93 -6.62 -7.63
C PRO A 162 -11.51 -6.09 -7.82
N CYS A 163 -11.31 -4.77 -7.90
CA CYS A 163 -9.97 -4.18 -8.00
C CYS A 163 -9.04 -4.54 -6.83
N PHE A 164 -9.56 -4.85 -5.64
CA PHE A 164 -8.74 -5.31 -4.51
C PHE A 164 -8.36 -6.79 -4.56
N ARG A 165 -8.95 -7.58 -5.47
CA ARG A 165 -8.65 -9.01 -5.59
C ARG A 165 -7.26 -9.20 -6.18
N ASP A 166 -6.45 -9.93 -5.43
CA ASP A 166 -5.07 -10.23 -5.75
C ASP A 166 -4.89 -11.73 -5.51
N GLU A 167 -5.27 -12.48 -6.54
CA GLU A 167 -5.45 -13.93 -6.54
C GLU A 167 -4.80 -14.51 -7.79
N THR A 168 -4.07 -15.62 -7.62
CA THR A 168 -3.44 -16.29 -8.76
C THR A 168 -3.31 -17.79 -8.53
N MET A 169 -2.88 -18.53 -9.55
CA MET A 169 -2.61 -19.96 -9.48
C MET A 169 -1.11 -20.20 -9.32
N PHE A 170 -0.72 -20.84 -8.21
CA PHE A 170 0.66 -21.23 -7.95
C PHE A 170 0.75 -22.74 -7.80
N LEU A 171 1.48 -23.40 -8.71
CA LEU A 171 1.69 -24.86 -8.71
C LEU A 171 0.37 -25.65 -8.55
N GLY A 172 -0.68 -25.23 -9.27
CA GLY A 172 -2.00 -25.87 -9.24
C GLY A 172 -2.87 -25.52 -8.02
N LYS A 173 -2.43 -24.61 -7.14
CA LYS A 173 -3.21 -24.12 -6.00
C LYS A 173 -3.56 -22.65 -6.18
N LYS A 174 -4.81 -22.30 -5.91
CA LYS A 174 -5.22 -20.90 -5.85
C LYS A 174 -4.64 -20.26 -4.59
N VAL A 175 -3.95 -19.14 -4.75
CA VAL A 175 -3.35 -18.37 -3.65
C VAL A 175 -3.96 -16.97 -3.60
N TYR A 176 -3.98 -16.41 -2.40
CA TYR A 176 -4.63 -15.15 -2.07
C TYR A 176 -3.64 -14.25 -1.34
N LEU A 177 -3.19 -13.18 -1.98
CA LEU A 177 -2.20 -12.26 -1.41
C LEU A 177 -2.88 -11.01 -0.85
N TYR A 178 -3.92 -10.53 -1.53
CA TYR A 178 -4.79 -9.42 -1.09
C TYR A 178 -4.04 -8.19 -0.57
N LYS A 179 -2.88 -7.87 -1.16
CA LYS A 179 -1.94 -6.87 -0.63
C LYS A 179 -2.61 -5.53 -0.31
N ARG A 180 -3.31 -4.94 -1.30
CA ARG A 180 -3.96 -3.62 -1.12
C ARG A 180 -5.10 -3.66 -0.09
N ALA A 181 -5.86 -4.75 -0.03
CA ALA A 181 -6.95 -4.88 0.94
C ALA A 181 -6.41 -5.01 2.37
N GLN A 182 -5.28 -5.69 2.54
CA GLN A 182 -4.58 -5.77 3.82
C GLN A 182 -3.99 -4.41 4.24
N ILE A 183 -3.40 -3.66 3.31
CA ILE A 183 -2.91 -2.28 3.56
C ILE A 183 -4.05 -1.39 4.05
N LEU A 184 -5.20 -1.40 3.35
CA LEU A 184 -6.37 -0.61 3.73
C LEU A 184 -6.79 -0.83 5.20
N ILE A 185 -6.84 -2.09 5.63
CA ILE A 185 -7.20 -2.42 7.01
C ILE A 185 -6.11 -1.94 7.98
N ALA A 186 -4.84 -2.12 7.62
CA ALA A 186 -3.70 -1.72 8.43
C ALA A 186 -3.61 -0.20 8.61
N ASP A 187 -3.89 0.58 7.57
CA ASP A 187 -3.88 2.04 7.61
C ASP A 187 -5.02 2.58 8.45
N ILE A 188 -6.22 1.98 8.37
CA ILE A 188 -7.35 2.30 9.27
C ILE A 188 -6.96 1.98 10.72
N TRP A 189 -6.42 0.78 10.96
CA TRP A 189 -5.99 0.36 12.30
C TRP A 189 -4.92 1.29 12.89
N ALA A 190 -3.90 1.65 12.10
CA ALA A 190 -2.82 2.52 12.52
C ALA A 190 -3.30 3.97 12.73
N CYS A 191 -4.13 4.50 11.83
CA CYS A 191 -4.71 5.83 11.94
C CYS A 191 -5.57 5.99 13.21
N PHE A 192 -6.34 4.99 13.59
CA PHE A 192 -7.14 5.05 14.81
C PHE A 192 -6.44 4.46 16.04
N GLU A 193 -5.17 4.05 15.91
CA GLU A 193 -4.36 3.45 16.98
C GLU A 193 -5.08 2.29 17.69
N GLY A 194 -5.78 1.45 16.92
CA GLY A 194 -6.54 0.30 17.44
C GLY A 194 -7.84 0.65 18.16
N LYS A 195 -8.35 1.88 18.05
CA LYS A 195 -9.57 2.35 18.74
C LYS A 195 -10.67 2.72 17.74
N GLY A 196 -11.91 2.89 18.20
CA GLY A 196 -12.99 3.39 17.35
C GLY A 196 -13.16 2.57 16.07
N TYR A 197 -13.04 3.23 14.90
CA TYR A 197 -13.14 2.55 13.60
C TYR A 197 -11.96 1.64 13.26
N GLY A 198 -10.80 1.79 13.92
CA GLY A 198 -9.66 0.88 13.78
C GLY A 198 -9.58 -0.18 14.87
N GLU A 199 -10.62 -0.37 15.68
CA GLU A 199 -10.66 -1.44 16.67
C GLU A 199 -11.01 -2.78 16.00
N PHE A 200 -10.01 -3.64 15.84
CA PHE A 200 -10.15 -4.99 15.31
C PHE A 200 -9.67 -6.03 16.33
N LYS A 201 -10.49 -7.05 16.60
CA LYS A 201 -10.20 -8.09 17.61
C LYS A 201 -9.17 -9.12 17.17
N ASP A 202 -8.99 -9.25 15.87
CA ASP A 202 -8.20 -10.26 15.15
C ASP A 202 -7.14 -9.61 14.26
N ILE A 203 -6.72 -8.37 14.55
CA ILE A 203 -5.77 -7.60 13.72
C ILE A 203 -4.46 -8.35 13.42
N ASP A 204 -4.04 -9.25 14.31
CA ASP A 204 -2.84 -10.07 14.16
C ASP A 204 -2.93 -11.11 13.03
N GLU A 205 -4.11 -11.32 12.44
CA GLU A 205 -4.30 -12.15 11.24
C GLU A 205 -3.88 -11.45 9.94
N ILE A 206 -3.71 -10.12 9.95
CA ILE A 206 -3.17 -9.38 8.81
C ILE A 206 -1.67 -9.66 8.70
N THR A 207 -1.24 -10.05 7.49
CA THR A 207 0.17 -10.34 7.19
C THR A 207 0.95 -9.08 6.85
N MET A 208 2.26 -9.23 6.58
CA MET A 208 3.01 -8.19 5.87
C MET A 208 2.46 -8.00 4.45
N PHE A 209 2.76 -6.86 3.84
CA PHE A 209 2.28 -6.50 2.52
C PHE A 209 3.35 -6.82 1.49
N ALA A 210 3.11 -7.86 0.69
CA ALA A 210 4.05 -8.31 -0.34
C ALA A 210 4.12 -7.32 -1.53
N ASP A 211 4.75 -6.17 -1.29
CA ASP A 211 5.08 -5.14 -2.27
C ASP A 211 6.47 -5.40 -2.89
N TYR A 212 7.01 -4.43 -3.64
CA TYR A 212 8.31 -4.55 -4.30
C TYR A 212 9.51 -4.05 -3.47
N ARG A 213 9.29 -3.30 -2.39
CA ARG A 213 10.35 -2.72 -1.54
C ARG A 213 10.72 -3.62 -0.38
N VAL A 214 9.75 -4.22 0.29
CA VAL A 214 9.99 -5.08 1.45
C VAL A 214 10.83 -6.32 1.08
N PRO A 215 10.58 -7.02 -0.05
CA PRO A 215 11.45 -8.12 -0.47
C PRO A 215 12.90 -7.67 -0.74
N GLN A 216 13.08 -6.47 -1.31
CA GLN A 216 14.40 -5.88 -1.57
C GLN A 216 15.18 -5.71 -0.25
N ALA A 217 14.56 -5.13 0.77
CA ALA A 217 15.16 -4.98 2.09
C ALA A 217 15.38 -6.32 2.81
N LEU A 218 14.43 -7.26 2.72
CA LEU A 218 14.60 -8.59 3.30
C LEU A 218 15.79 -9.33 2.68
N HIS A 219 16.02 -9.15 1.38
CA HIS A 219 17.18 -9.74 0.71
C HIS A 219 18.48 -9.14 1.22
N HIS A 220 18.58 -7.80 1.24
CA HIS A 220 19.74 -7.07 1.74
C HIS A 220 20.07 -7.41 3.22
N LEU A 221 19.04 -7.60 4.05
CA LEU A 221 19.19 -8.00 5.45
C LEU A 221 19.53 -9.49 5.63
N GLY A 222 19.64 -10.27 4.54
CA GLY A 222 19.93 -11.70 4.56
C GLY A 222 18.76 -12.59 5.02
N ALA A 223 17.55 -12.05 5.12
CA ALA A 223 16.36 -12.80 5.55
C ALA A 223 15.77 -13.67 4.43
N ILE A 224 15.97 -13.29 3.17
CA ILE A 224 15.62 -14.10 1.99
C ILE A 224 16.77 -14.12 0.98
N LYS A 225 16.89 -15.20 0.20
CA LYS A 225 17.90 -15.35 -0.84
C LYS A 225 17.26 -15.60 -2.20
N TYR A 226 17.71 -14.86 -3.21
CA TYR A 226 17.29 -15.07 -4.60
C TYR A 226 18.22 -16.03 -5.33
N SER A 227 17.67 -16.72 -6.32
CA SER A 227 18.47 -17.51 -7.26
C SER A 227 19.25 -16.59 -8.20
N ASP A 228 20.40 -17.05 -8.70
CA ASP A 228 21.19 -16.30 -9.69
C ASP A 228 20.39 -15.91 -10.92
N ASN A 229 19.43 -16.77 -11.33
CA ASN A 229 18.54 -16.48 -12.43
C ASN A 229 17.61 -15.28 -12.13
N LEU A 230 17.01 -15.27 -10.94
CA LEU A 230 16.14 -14.18 -10.53
C LEU A 230 16.92 -12.86 -10.41
N ILE A 231 18.12 -12.88 -9.82
CA ILE A 231 18.98 -11.69 -9.74
C ILE A 231 19.23 -11.12 -11.14
N LYS A 232 19.66 -11.95 -12.10
CA LYS A 232 19.89 -11.53 -13.49
C LYS A 232 18.65 -10.99 -14.19
N THR A 233 17.45 -11.47 -13.85
CA THR A 233 16.19 -10.95 -14.38
C THR A 233 15.88 -9.56 -13.80
N LEU A 234 16.09 -9.37 -12.50
CA LEU A 234 15.86 -8.10 -11.82
C LEU A 234 16.84 -7.01 -12.30
N GLU A 235 18.12 -7.33 -12.47
CA GLU A 235 19.17 -6.43 -12.99
C GLU A 235 18.87 -5.91 -14.41
N ARG A 236 18.13 -6.69 -15.21
CA ARG A 236 17.68 -6.28 -16.55
C ARG A 236 16.42 -5.43 -16.54
N HIS A 237 15.84 -5.15 -15.37
CA HIS A 237 14.59 -4.43 -15.22
C HIS A 237 13.41 -5.07 -16.00
N GLU A 238 13.47 -6.39 -16.19
CA GLU A 238 12.44 -7.16 -16.87
C GLU A 238 11.14 -7.16 -16.05
N LEU A 239 10.01 -7.02 -16.73
CA LEU A 239 8.71 -7.13 -16.09
C LEU A 239 8.45 -8.59 -15.73
N LEU A 240 8.15 -8.85 -14.46
CA LEU A 240 7.62 -10.14 -14.04
C LEU A 240 6.11 -10.13 -14.28
N GLU A 241 5.64 -11.05 -15.11
CA GLU A 241 4.22 -11.25 -15.37
C GLU A 241 3.47 -11.53 -14.06
N TYR A 242 2.32 -10.90 -13.90
CA TYR A 242 1.43 -11.12 -12.77
C TYR A 242 1.07 -12.61 -12.64
N GLY A 243 1.30 -13.20 -11.47
CA GLY A 243 1.03 -14.62 -11.25
C GLY A 243 2.09 -15.57 -11.80
N SER A 244 3.17 -15.05 -12.40
CA SER A 244 4.31 -15.87 -12.77
C SER A 244 4.95 -16.49 -11.53
N ARG A 245 5.59 -17.65 -11.72
CA ARG A 245 6.23 -18.37 -10.61
C ARG A 245 7.22 -17.47 -9.84
N LEU A 246 8.05 -16.68 -10.53
CA LEU A 246 9.03 -15.81 -9.89
C LEU A 246 8.37 -14.70 -9.07
N GLU A 247 7.32 -14.07 -9.60
CA GLU A 247 6.56 -13.02 -8.90
C GLU A 247 5.91 -13.57 -7.62
N VAL A 248 5.21 -14.71 -7.73
CA VAL A 248 4.55 -15.34 -6.58
C VAL A 248 5.56 -15.87 -5.56
N GLU A 249 6.70 -16.43 -5.99
CA GLU A 249 7.76 -16.89 -5.09
C GLU A 249 8.36 -15.75 -4.28
N ILE A 250 8.67 -14.60 -4.90
CA ILE A 250 9.16 -13.41 -4.18
C ILE A 250 8.14 -13.02 -3.10
N ARG A 251 6.89 -12.81 -3.48
CA ARG A 251 5.83 -12.31 -2.60
C ARG A 251 5.51 -13.29 -1.46
N GLY A 252 5.37 -14.58 -1.78
CA GLY A 252 5.10 -15.63 -0.80
C GLY A 252 6.26 -15.82 0.19
N CYS A 253 7.50 -15.80 -0.30
CA CYS A 253 8.68 -15.92 0.56
C CYS A 253 8.83 -14.71 1.49
N SER A 254 8.51 -13.49 1.02
CA SER A 254 8.51 -12.29 1.87
C SER A 254 7.46 -12.36 2.98
N ILE A 255 6.24 -12.80 2.67
CA ILE A 255 5.20 -13.00 3.68
C ILE A 255 5.67 -13.97 4.76
N TRP A 256 6.21 -15.11 4.34
CA TRP A 256 6.67 -16.12 5.27
C TRP A 256 7.90 -15.69 6.07
N ALA A 257 8.84 -14.97 5.45
CA ALA A 257 10.03 -14.45 6.12
C ALA A 257 9.65 -13.48 7.25
N VAL A 258 8.72 -12.55 7.02
CA VAL A 258 8.28 -11.63 8.09
C VAL A 258 7.52 -12.37 9.19
N GLU A 259 6.72 -13.39 8.87
CA GLU A 259 6.08 -14.22 9.88
C GLU A 259 7.10 -14.99 10.74
N LEU A 260 8.16 -15.53 10.14
CA LEU A 260 9.28 -16.15 10.87
C LEU A 260 10.01 -15.14 11.76
N LEU A 261 10.28 -13.93 11.25
CA LEU A 261 10.89 -12.85 12.03
C LEU A 261 10.01 -12.47 13.23
N ARG A 262 8.69 -12.33 13.02
CA ARG A 262 7.73 -12.03 14.09
C ARG A 262 7.77 -13.07 15.21
N ARG A 263 7.75 -14.35 14.84
CA ARG A 263 7.84 -15.48 15.80
C ARG A 263 9.15 -15.46 16.57
N GLU A 264 10.26 -15.20 15.88
CA GLU A 264 11.57 -15.17 16.51
C GLU A 264 11.73 -13.99 17.48
N ILE A 265 11.28 -12.79 17.09
CA ILE A 265 11.28 -11.61 17.98
C ILE A 265 10.43 -11.88 19.23
N LYS A 266 9.26 -12.51 19.06
CA LYS A 266 8.40 -12.89 20.20
C LYS A 266 9.12 -13.87 21.13
N ARG A 267 9.74 -14.92 20.58
CA ARG A 267 10.51 -15.91 21.34
C ARG A 267 11.69 -15.28 22.10
N MET A 268 12.39 -14.33 21.49
CA MET A 268 13.47 -13.58 22.14
C MET A 268 12.94 -12.75 23.31
N ALA A 269 11.82 -12.05 23.12
CA ALA A 269 11.22 -11.22 24.17
C ALA A 269 10.73 -12.05 25.37
N GLU A 270 10.19 -13.26 25.14
CA GLU A 270 9.79 -14.19 26.19
C GLU A 270 11.00 -14.67 27.04
N ARG A 271 12.20 -14.76 26.44
CA ARG A 271 13.44 -15.15 27.15
C ARG A 271 14.05 -14.02 27.98
N GLU A 272 13.86 -12.77 27.55
CA GLU A 272 14.38 -11.57 28.20
C GLU A 272 13.47 -11.08 29.37
N ASN A 273 12.56 -11.92 29.89
CA ASN A 273 11.59 -11.59 30.93
C ASN A 273 10.75 -10.31 30.64
N GLY A 274 10.49 -10.01 29.37
CA GLY A 274 9.63 -8.90 28.97
C GLY A 274 10.18 -7.50 29.26
N GLN A 275 11.44 -7.36 29.66
CA GLN A 275 12.10 -6.05 29.74
C GLN A 275 12.29 -5.50 28.32
N ASP A 276 11.71 -4.33 28.06
CA ASP A 276 11.69 -3.63 26.76
C ASP A 276 10.96 -4.34 25.61
N MET A 277 9.71 -4.76 25.84
CA MET A 277 8.83 -5.20 24.74
C MET A 277 8.41 -4.04 23.83
N ILE A 278 8.36 -4.30 22.52
CA ILE A 278 7.67 -3.44 21.57
C ILE A 278 6.17 -3.56 21.90
N PRO A 279 5.45 -2.45 22.21
CA PRO A 279 4.10 -2.51 22.77
C PRO A 279 3.08 -3.29 21.93
N VAL A 280 3.26 -3.29 20.60
CA VAL A 280 2.46 -4.06 19.66
C VAL A 280 3.41 -4.68 18.64
N LEU A 281 3.56 -6.00 18.67
CA LEU A 281 4.37 -6.77 17.72
C LEU A 281 3.46 -7.63 16.85
N ASN A 282 3.09 -7.09 15.69
CA ASN A 282 2.38 -7.81 14.64
C ASN A 282 3.08 -7.63 13.28
N ALA A 283 2.60 -8.34 12.25
CA ALA A 283 3.23 -8.30 10.93
C ALA A 283 3.13 -6.91 10.28
N ILE A 284 2.07 -6.13 10.57
CA ILE A 284 1.89 -4.75 10.09
C ILE A 284 3.03 -3.85 10.57
N ILE A 285 3.33 -3.87 11.88
CA ILE A 285 4.38 -3.02 12.45
C ILE A 285 5.77 -3.41 11.95
N LEU A 286 5.99 -4.70 11.68
CA LEU A 286 7.22 -5.17 11.05
C LEU A 286 7.33 -4.70 9.60
N ASP A 287 6.24 -4.81 8.84
CA ASP A 287 6.16 -4.33 7.46
C ASP A 287 6.50 -2.84 7.36
N PHE A 288 5.78 -2.00 8.12
CA PHE A 288 6.03 -0.56 8.17
C PHE A 288 7.48 -0.22 8.50
N PHE A 289 8.08 -0.94 9.46
CA PHE A 289 9.49 -0.75 9.81
C PHE A 289 10.45 -1.14 8.67
N ILE A 290 10.22 -2.27 8.01
CA ILE A 290 11.08 -2.76 6.92
C ILE A 290 10.92 -1.88 5.68
N TRP A 291 9.70 -1.40 5.41
CA TRP A 291 9.43 -0.48 4.31
C TRP A 291 10.13 0.87 4.50
N ASP A 292 10.03 1.45 5.70
CA ASP A 292 10.77 2.68 6.04
C ASP A 292 12.28 2.47 5.93
N PHE A 293 12.79 1.33 6.39
CA PHE A 293 14.20 0.95 6.24
C PHE A 293 14.60 0.92 4.75
N ALA A 294 13.82 0.25 3.89
CA ALA A 294 14.09 0.17 2.46
C ALA A 294 14.13 1.56 1.81
N LYS A 295 13.26 2.46 2.24
CA LYS A 295 13.22 3.85 1.74
C LYS A 295 14.45 4.63 2.17
N GLU A 296 14.81 4.58 3.46
CA GLU A 296 15.99 5.27 4.03
C GLU A 296 17.32 4.79 3.41
N HIS A 297 17.41 3.52 3.02
CA HIS A 297 18.64 2.88 2.54
C HIS A 297 18.59 2.57 1.04
N THR A 298 17.75 3.28 0.25
CA THR A 298 17.50 2.97 -1.17
C THR A 298 18.79 2.76 -1.99
N ASN A 299 19.85 3.51 -1.72
CA ASN A 299 21.12 3.45 -2.44
C ASN A 299 22.07 2.33 -1.98
N GLU A 300 21.73 1.62 -0.90
CA GLU A 300 22.54 0.54 -0.31
C GLU A 300 21.95 -0.85 -0.60
N LEU A 301 20.73 -0.92 -1.13
CA LEU A 301 20.05 -2.18 -1.41
C LEU A 301 20.70 -2.89 -2.61
N GLU A 302 21.05 -4.16 -2.42
CA GLU A 302 21.94 -4.92 -3.34
C GLU A 302 21.25 -5.43 -4.61
N VAL A 303 19.92 -5.37 -4.68
CA VAL A 303 19.15 -5.93 -5.81
C VAL A 303 18.08 -4.95 -6.26
N GLU A 304 17.78 -4.97 -7.56
CA GLU A 304 16.68 -4.18 -8.13
C GLU A 304 15.30 -4.65 -7.63
N ILE A 305 14.32 -3.74 -7.67
CA ILE A 305 12.93 -4.07 -7.33
C ILE A 305 12.33 -4.98 -8.40
N HIS A 306 11.47 -5.92 -7.99
CA HIS A 306 10.65 -6.64 -8.97
C HIS A 306 9.53 -5.73 -9.48
N ARG A 307 9.30 -5.76 -10.81
CA ARG A 307 8.32 -4.89 -11.47
C ARG A 307 7.20 -5.74 -12.04
N THR A 308 5.99 -5.57 -11.51
CA THR A 308 4.75 -6.24 -11.93
C THR A 308 3.64 -5.22 -12.07
N ARG A 309 2.76 -5.40 -13.06
CA ARG A 309 1.57 -4.57 -13.33
C ARG A 309 0.32 -5.41 -13.20
#